data_AF-A0A5E4FQS1-F1
#
_entry.id   AF-A0A5E4FQS1-F1
#
_cell.length_a   1.000
_cell.length_b   1.000
_cell.length_c   1.000
_cell.angle_alpha   90.00
_cell.angle_beta   90.00
_cell.angle_gamma   90.00
#
_symmetry.space_group_name_H-M   'P 1'
#
loop_
_entity.id
_entity.type
_entity.pdbx_description
1 polymer ?
#
loop_
_entity_poly.entity_id
_entity_poly.type
_entity_poly.pdbx_seq_one_letter_code
_entity_poly.pdbx_strand_id
1 'polypeptide(L)' 'MTGLTGSGKTTVFNKIHTEVVLTEILTSGFSVEMLSHPYTSIAAFDVGGENIIPSLYMQHFRSMKSLISVVDRNDRN' A
#
# COMPACT_ATOMS: atom_id res chain seq x y z
N MET A 1 -3.46 -2.32 -1.29
CA MET A 1 -3.56 -2.26 0.18
C MET A 1 -3.63 -0.80 0.59
N THR A 2 -4.58 -0.44 1.46
CA THR A 2 -4.80 0.93 1.95
C THR A 2 -4.85 0.94 3.47
N GLY A 3 -4.54 2.07 4.09
CA GLY A 3 -4.56 2.26 5.54
C GLY A 3 -3.84 3.55 5.93
N LEU A 4 -4.12 4.06 7.12
CA LEU A 4 -3.44 5.25 7.64
C LEU A 4 -1.93 5.04 7.76
N THR A 5 -1.17 6.13 7.67
CA THR A 5 0.27 6.09 7.98
C THR A 5 0.44 5.57 9.41
N GLY A 6 1.33 4.59 9.61
CA GLY A 6 1.50 3.94 10.90
C GLY A 6 0.55 2.76 11.19
N SER A 7 -0.43 2.45 10.32
CA SER A 7 -1.37 1.34 10.58
C SER A 7 -0.76 -0.08 10.50
N GLY A 8 0.53 -0.21 10.17
CA GLY A 8 1.23 -1.49 10.11
C GLY A 8 1.23 -2.18 8.74
N LYS A 9 0.92 -1.46 7.65
CA LYS A 9 0.95 -1.97 6.26
C LYS A 9 2.27 -2.68 5.91
N THR A 10 3.40 -2.03 6.18
CA THR A 10 4.75 -2.57 5.94
C THR A 10 5.05 -3.77 6.83
N THR A 11 4.53 -3.81 8.07
CA THR A 11 4.67 -4.97 8.96
C THR A 11 3.92 -6.19 8.42
N VAL A 12 2.72 -5.99 7.86
CA VAL A 12 1.96 -7.05 7.18
C VAL A 12 2.75 -7.60 5.99
N PHE A 13 3.39 -6.74 5.19
CA PHE A 13 4.27 -7.17 4.11
C PHE A 13 5.46 -7.99 4.58
N ASN A 14 6.19 -7.49 5.58
CA ASN A 14 7.34 -8.19 6.13
C ASN A 14 6.98 -9.57 6.69
N LYS A 15 5.76 -9.73 7.21
CA LYS A 15 5.27 -11.00 7.76
C LYS A 15 4.79 -11.99 6.68
N ILE A 16 4.40 -11.52 5.52
CA ILE A 16 4.08 -12.35 4.35
C ILE A 16 5.38 -12.88 3.68
N HIS A 17 6.55 -12.39 4.11
CA HIS A 17 7.80 -12.55 3.39
C HIS A 17 8.72 -13.68 3.87
N THR A 18 9.21 -14.48 2.93
CA THR A 18 10.48 -15.23 3.06
C THR A 18 11.41 -15.02 1.84
N GLU A 19 10.92 -14.67 0.65
CA GLU A 19 11.76 -14.54 -0.58
C GLU A 19 11.30 -13.48 -1.62
N VAL A 20 10.58 -12.43 -1.22
CA VAL A 20 10.01 -11.47 -2.19
C VAL A 20 10.90 -10.21 -2.36
N VAL A 21 10.75 -9.46 -3.47
CA VAL A 21 11.39 -8.16 -3.68
C VAL A 21 10.41 -7.05 -3.30
N LEU A 22 10.82 -6.15 -2.40
CA LEU A 22 10.13 -4.90 -2.12
C LEU A 22 10.67 -3.82 -3.06
N THR A 23 9.78 -3.15 -3.79
CA THR A 23 10.13 -2.00 -4.62
C THR A 23 9.32 -0.80 -4.17
N GLU A 24 10.03 0.28 -3.83
CA GLU A 24 9.43 1.57 -3.51
C GLU A 24 9.44 2.46 -4.76
N ILE A 25 8.26 2.89 -5.17
CA ILE A 25 8.08 3.87 -6.24
C ILE A 25 7.68 5.19 -5.60
N LEU A 26 8.60 6.15 -5.61
CA LEU A 26 8.34 7.52 -5.17
C LEU A 26 7.61 8.26 -6.30
N THR A 27 6.34 8.62 -6.06
CA THR A 27 5.54 9.41 -6.99
C THR A 27 5.13 10.71 -6.31
N SER A 28 5.03 11.82 -7.06
CA SER A 28 4.57 13.09 -6.49
C SER A 28 3.17 12.94 -5.87
N GLY A 29 3.09 13.03 -4.54
CA GLY A 29 1.84 13.00 -3.77
C GLY A 29 1.47 11.68 -3.09
N PHE A 30 2.18 10.56 -3.33
CA PHE A 30 2.04 9.31 -2.57
C PHE A 30 3.23 8.37 -2.79
N SER A 31 3.54 7.52 -1.81
CA SER A 31 4.49 6.42 -2.01
C SER A 31 3.75 5.12 -2.33
N VAL A 32 4.36 4.30 -3.17
CA VAL A 32 3.87 2.94 -3.46
C VAL A 32 4.94 1.94 -3.08
N GLU A 33 4.60 1.04 -2.17
CA GLU A 33 5.38 -0.15 -1.86
C GLU A 33 4.75 -1.35 -2.60
N MET A 34 5.52 -1.99 -3.48
CA MET A 34 5.06 -3.17 -4.22
C MET A 34 5.79 -4.42 -3.72
N LEU A 35 4.99 -5.42 -3.32
CA LEU A 35 5.40 -6.77 -2.99
C LEU A 35 5.12 -7.67 -4.20
N SER A 36 6.18 -8.23 -4.82
CA SER A 36 6.07 -9.07 -6.01
C SER A 36 6.34 -10.55 -5.71
N HIS A 37 5.29 -11.37 -5.64
CA HIS A 37 5.38 -12.82 -5.45
C HIS A 37 5.08 -13.54 -6.77
N PRO A 38 5.60 -14.77 -7.01
CA PRO A 38 5.39 -15.49 -8.26
C PRO A 38 3.92 -15.68 -8.65
N TYR A 39 3.03 -15.75 -7.67
CA TYR A 39 1.60 -15.97 -7.87
C TYR A 39 0.75 -14.71 -7.72
N THR A 40 1.27 -13.64 -7.11
CA THR A 40 0.49 -12.43 -6.85
C THR A 40 1.39 -11.22 -6.62
N SER A 41 0.89 -10.04 -6.99
CA SER A 41 1.54 -8.78 -6.67
C SER A 41 0.61 -7.94 -5.81
N ILE A 42 1.12 -7.41 -4.71
CA ILE A 42 0.37 -6.56 -3.80
C ILE A 42 1.04 -5.20 -3.78
N ALA A 43 0.30 -4.14 -4.09
CA ALA A 43 0.76 -2.76 -3.94
C ALA A 43 0.10 -2.13 -2.71
N ALA A 44 0.89 -1.60 -1.77
CA ALA A 44 0.42 -0.71 -0.72
C ALA A 44 0.66 0.73 -1.12
N PHE A 45 -0.36 1.55 -0.89
CA PHE A 45 -0.32 2.98 -1.15
C PHE A 45 -0.26 3.67 0.20
N ASP A 46 0.81 4.42 0.46
CA ASP A 46 0.84 5.37 1.56
C ASP A 46 0.42 6.74 1.03
N VAL A 47 -0.78 7.13 1.44
CA VAL A 47 -1.53 8.24 0.89
C VAL A 47 -1.43 9.37 1.91
N GLY A 48 -0.48 10.29 1.71
CA GLY A 48 -0.17 11.37 2.65
C GLY A 48 -1.20 12.51 2.60
N GLY A 49 -1.86 12.78 3.73
CA GLY A 49 -3.18 13.40 3.82
C GLY A 49 -3.44 14.83 3.29
N GLU A 50 -2.47 15.57 2.75
CA GLU A 50 -2.72 17.00 2.43
C GLU A 50 -2.66 17.40 0.95
N ASN A 51 -2.12 16.59 0.03
CA ASN A 51 -2.06 16.95 -1.40
C ASN A 51 -2.12 15.74 -2.35
N ILE A 52 -2.95 14.76 -2.02
CA ILE A 52 -3.14 13.61 -2.92
C ILE A 52 -4.07 14.01 -4.05
N ILE A 53 -3.58 13.94 -5.28
CA ILE A 53 -4.41 14.06 -6.47
C ILE A 53 -5.15 12.72 -6.64
N PRO A 54 -6.48 12.64 -6.42
CA PRO A 54 -7.19 11.36 -6.40
C PRO A 54 -7.12 10.61 -7.73
N SER A 55 -7.08 11.34 -8.84
CA SER A 55 -6.99 10.75 -10.17
C SER A 55 -5.70 9.95 -10.39
N LEU A 56 -4.59 10.33 -9.74
CA LEU A 56 -3.29 9.72 -9.98
C LEU A 56 -3.21 8.32 -9.37
N TYR A 57 -3.65 8.14 -8.13
CA TYR A 57 -3.65 6.81 -7.51
C TYR A 57 -4.83 5.94 -8.00
N MET A 58 -5.98 6.53 -8.37
CA MET A 58 -7.13 5.78 -8.89
C MET A 58 -6.85 5.05 -10.21
N GLN A 59 -5.89 5.53 -11.01
CA GLN A 59 -5.44 4.79 -12.20
C GLN A 59 -4.85 3.43 -11.86
N HIS A 60 -4.18 3.30 -10.70
CA HIS A 60 -3.63 2.03 -10.23
C HIS A 60 -4.71 1.08 -9.70
N PHE A 61 -5.87 1.59 -9.28
CA PHE A 61 -6.97 0.77 -8.77
C PHE A 61 -7.70 -0.02 -9.87
N ARG A 62 -7.72 0.47 -11.12
CA ARG A 62 -8.48 -0.17 -12.21
C ARG A 62 -8.01 -1.58 -12.54
N SER A 63 -6.76 -1.92 -12.27
CA SER A 63 -6.19 -3.24 -12.52
C SER A 63 -6.19 -4.16 -11.29
N MET A 64 -6.67 -3.68 -10.13
CA MET A 64 -6.68 -4.46 -8.89
C MET A 64 -7.85 -5.44 -8.84
N LYS A 65 -7.56 -6.69 -8.48
CA LYS A 65 -8.58 -7.73 -8.27
C LYS A 65 -9.15 -7.72 -6.85
N SER A 66 -8.42 -7.18 -5.90
CA SER A 66 -8.79 -7.19 -4.48
C SER A 66 -8.23 -5.97 -3.74
N LEU A 67 -8.92 -5.59 -2.68
CA LEU A 67 -8.54 -4.51 -1.77
C LEU A 67 -8.27 -5.08 -0.39
N ILE A 68 -7.11 -4.74 0.17
CA ILE A 68 -6.73 -5.05 1.55
C ILE A 68 -6.73 -3.74 2.33
N SER A 69 -7.54 -3.62 3.36
CA SER A 69 -7.55 -2.45 4.25
C SER A 69 -6.92 -2.83 5.59
N VAL A 70 -5.90 -2.08 6.00
CA VAL A 70 -5.19 -2.29 7.27
C VAL A 70 -5.58 -1.17 8.23
N VAL A 71 -6.27 -1.56 9.29
CA VAL A 71 -6.76 -0.67 10.35
C VAL A 71 -6.00 -0.99 11.62
N ASP A 72 -5.37 0.02 12.22
CA ASP A 72 -4.83 -0.12 13.57
C ASP A 72 -6.00 -0.10 14.57
N ARG A 73 -6.17 -1.20 15.30
CA ARG A 73 -7.22 -1.33 16.32
C ARG A 73 -7.04 -0.30 17.45
N ASN A 74 -5.81 0.09 17.74
CA ASN A 74 -5.50 0.99 18.84
C ASN A 74 -5.69 2.47 18.46
N ASP A 75 -5.70 2.77 17.16
CA ASP A 75 -6.01 4.10 16.67
C ASP A 75 -7.53 4.32 16.69
N ARG A 76 -7.97 5.27 17.53
CA ARG A 76 -9.38 5.60 17.77
C ARG A 76 -9.74 7.01 17.31
N ASN A 77 -8.77 7.72 16.76
CA ASN A 77 -8.91 9.11 16.32
C ASN A 77 -9.39 9.18 14.87
#